data_AF-A0A5P9J0B9-F1
#
_entry.id   AF-A0A5P9J0B9-F1
#
_cell.length_a   1.000
_cell.length_b   1.000
_cell.length_c   1.000
_cell.angle_alpha   90.00
_cell.angle_beta   90.00
_cell.angle_gamma   90.00
#
_symmetry.space_group_name_H-M   'P 1'
#
loop_
_entity.id
_entity.type
_entity.pdbx_description
1 polymer ?
#
loop_
_entity_poly.entity_id
_entity_poly.type
_entity_poly.pdbx_seq_one_letter_code
_entity_poly.pdbx_strand_id
1 'polypeptide(L)'
;MKKLTLIVLLGIISSTAPYAQQVKTDNSLKATLFGRGDSNLDIQLEKAKQGDAQAMARSGWLFSLGLKPDYDKSHYWLNKAIENGNTTAFYFYAKLYEEGKFGEKNPKKAFDYYQQGADNGNLTAMYFVYEAYRDGKGVAMDEQKAEEVLNECAKAGGELCTILKETRANLKRSRKQSN
;
A
#
# COMPACT_ATOMS: atom_id res chain seq x y z
N MET A 1 28.02 41.90 5.41
CA MET A 1 26.65 42.34 5.73
C MET A 1 25.79 42.30 4.46
N LYS A 2 24.91 41.30 4.34
CA LYS A 2 23.64 41.35 3.58
C LYS A 2 22.77 40.21 4.11
N LYS A 3 21.52 40.56 4.38
CA LYS A 3 20.55 39.93 5.30
C LYS A 3 20.13 38.53 4.86
N LEU A 4 20.12 37.57 5.79
CA LEU A 4 18.93 36.82 6.24
C LEU A 4 17.75 36.86 5.26
N THR A 5 17.58 35.77 4.50
CA THR A 5 16.25 35.29 4.10
C THR A 5 16.17 33.83 4.50
N LEU A 6 15.68 33.63 5.72
CA LEU A 6 15.24 32.36 6.29
C LEU A 6 14.02 31.90 5.49
N ILE A 7 14.24 31.16 4.39
CA ILE A 7 13.12 30.46 3.72
C ILE A 7 12.91 29.16 4.47
N VAL A 8 11.79 29.13 5.18
CA VAL A 8 11.12 27.96 5.75
C VAL A 8 11.06 26.85 4.70
N LEU A 9 11.94 25.85 4.81
CA LEU A 9 11.93 24.64 3.97
C LEU A 9 12.00 23.36 4.83
N LEU A 10 11.20 23.32 5.91
CA LEU A 10 10.95 22.10 6.69
C LEU A 10 9.50 21.60 6.59
N GLY A 11 8.72 22.04 5.60
CA GLY A 11 7.31 21.64 5.46
C GLY A 11 6.86 21.19 4.07
N ILE A 12 7.75 21.18 3.06
CA ILE A 12 7.36 20.87 1.68
C ILE A 12 8.51 20.13 1.00
N ILE A 13 8.60 18.81 1.21
CA ILE A 13 9.01 17.92 0.12
C ILE A 13 7.70 17.40 -0.47
N SER A 14 6.96 18.30 -1.12
CA SER A 14 5.92 17.92 -2.06
C SER A 14 6.61 17.42 -3.35
N SER A 15 6.10 16.32 -3.88
CA SER A 15 5.74 16.21 -5.29
C SER A 15 6.82 16.37 -6.39
N THR A 16 8.10 16.13 -6.14
CA THR A 16 9.12 16.17 -7.23
C THR A 16 9.75 14.82 -7.58
N ALA A 17 9.18 13.69 -7.13
CA ALA A 17 9.24 12.53 -8.00
C ALA A 17 8.53 12.95 -9.30
N PRO A 18 9.16 12.87 -10.49
CA PRO A 18 8.50 13.31 -11.70
C PRO A 18 7.16 12.60 -11.77
N TYR A 19 6.09 13.34 -12.04
CA TYR A 19 4.70 12.82 -12.09
C TYR A 19 4.61 11.49 -12.86
N ALA A 20 5.46 11.29 -13.88
CA ALA A 20 5.63 10.03 -14.59
C ALA A 20 6.05 8.83 -13.73
N GLN A 21 6.89 9.01 -12.71
CA GLN A 21 7.29 7.97 -11.76
C GLN A 21 6.14 7.63 -10.81
N GLN A 22 5.40 8.63 -10.31
CA GLN A 22 4.23 8.44 -9.44
C GLN A 22 3.04 7.79 -10.19
N VAL A 23 2.83 8.14 -11.46
CA VAL A 23 1.82 7.51 -12.32
C VAL A 23 2.21 6.07 -12.68
N LYS A 24 3.51 5.81 -12.90
CA LYS A 24 4.02 4.45 -13.09
C LYS A 24 3.83 3.60 -11.84
N THR A 25 4.05 4.16 -10.65
CA THR A 25 3.86 3.45 -9.38
C THR A 25 2.39 3.17 -9.12
N ASP A 26 1.47 4.09 -9.40
CA ASP A 26 0.03 3.86 -9.21
C ASP A 26 -0.54 2.84 -10.20
N ASN A 27 -0.09 2.86 -11.46
CA ASN A 27 -0.52 1.89 -12.46
C ASN A 27 0.11 0.50 -12.24
N SER A 28 1.36 0.43 -11.77
CA SER A 28 1.95 -0.85 -11.37
C SER A 28 1.26 -1.38 -10.11
N LEU A 29 0.98 -0.54 -9.11
CA LEU A 29 0.24 -0.94 -7.92
C LEU A 29 -1.14 -1.46 -8.30
N LYS A 30 -1.89 -0.75 -9.15
CA LYS A 30 -3.20 -1.22 -9.65
C LYS A 30 -3.09 -2.52 -10.44
N ALA A 31 -2.10 -2.67 -11.32
CA ALA A 31 -1.89 -3.90 -12.08
C ALA A 31 -1.46 -5.08 -11.19
N THR A 32 -0.70 -4.84 -10.13
CA THR A 32 -0.28 -5.85 -9.14
C THR A 32 -1.42 -6.22 -8.20
N LEU A 33 -2.23 -5.25 -7.78
CA LEU A 33 -3.35 -5.43 -6.84
C LEU A 33 -4.59 -6.05 -7.51
N PHE A 34 -4.89 -5.63 -8.73
CA PHE A 34 -6.09 -6.01 -9.47
C PHE A 34 -5.78 -6.86 -10.70
N GLY A 35 -4.54 -7.30 -10.97
CA GLY A 35 -4.21 -7.96 -12.22
C GLY A 35 -4.72 -7.19 -13.45
N ARG A 36 -4.75 -7.83 -14.62
CA ARG A 36 -5.62 -7.40 -15.73
C ARG A 36 -6.99 -8.08 -15.66
N GLY A 37 -7.52 -8.20 -14.44
CA GLY A 37 -8.72 -8.99 -14.18
C GLY A 37 -10.01 -8.19 -14.39
N ASP A 38 -11.03 -8.87 -14.91
CA ASP A 38 -12.38 -8.34 -15.11
C ASP A 38 -12.95 -7.75 -13.80
N SER A 39 -13.43 -6.50 -13.84
CA SER A 39 -14.04 -5.81 -12.70
C SER A 39 -15.54 -6.12 -12.52
N ASN A 40 -16.09 -7.03 -13.33
CA ASN A 40 -17.48 -7.47 -13.19
C ASN A 40 -17.66 -8.35 -11.93
N LEU A 41 -18.49 -7.87 -10.99
CA LEU A 41 -18.76 -8.53 -9.72
C LEU A 41 -19.37 -9.93 -9.90
N ASP A 42 -20.27 -10.13 -10.87
CA ASP A 42 -20.96 -11.40 -11.06
C ASP A 42 -19.98 -12.51 -11.48
N ILE A 43 -19.07 -12.18 -12.39
CA ILE A 43 -18.01 -13.09 -12.84
C ILE A 43 -17.04 -13.42 -11.71
N GLN A 44 -16.68 -12.43 -10.88
CA GLN A 44 -15.82 -12.66 -9.73
C GLN A 44 -16.51 -13.55 -8.69
N LEU A 45 -17.81 -13.35 -8.46
CA LEU A 45 -18.59 -14.18 -7.54
C LEU A 45 -18.72 -15.62 -8.02
N GLU A 46 -18.88 -15.85 -9.32
CA GLU A 46 -18.91 -17.21 -9.88
C GLU A 46 -17.60 -17.95 -9.59
N LYS A 47 -16.46 -17.32 -9.89
CA LYS A 47 -15.13 -17.88 -9.61
C LYS A 47 -14.86 -18.04 -8.11
N ALA A 48 -15.26 -17.06 -7.31
CA ALA A 48 -15.10 -17.11 -5.86
C ALA A 48 -15.88 -18.28 -5.24
N LYS A 49 -17.09 -18.58 -5.74
CA LYS A 49 -17.87 -19.75 -5.33
C LYS A 49 -17.21 -21.08 -5.73
N GLN A 50 -16.38 -21.08 -6.78
CA GLN A 50 -15.59 -22.23 -7.21
C GLN A 50 -14.26 -22.38 -6.43
N GLY A 51 -13.98 -21.50 -5.46
CA GLY A 51 -12.79 -21.59 -4.62
C GLY A 51 -11.61 -20.70 -5.06
N ASP A 52 -11.77 -19.85 -6.08
CA ASP A 52 -10.71 -18.94 -6.51
C ASP A 52 -10.47 -17.85 -5.44
N ALA A 53 -9.38 -17.97 -4.70
CA ALA A 53 -9.01 -17.06 -3.62
C ALA A 53 -8.75 -15.62 -4.09
N GLN A 54 -8.26 -15.44 -5.32
CA GLN A 54 -8.06 -14.12 -5.91
C GLN A 54 -9.40 -13.49 -6.29
N ALA A 55 -10.34 -14.28 -6.80
CA ALA A 55 -11.69 -13.82 -7.09
C ALA A 55 -12.48 -13.49 -5.80
N MET A 56 -12.24 -14.22 -4.71
CA MET A 56 -12.77 -13.85 -3.38
C MET A 56 -12.26 -12.47 -2.95
N ALA A 57 -10.94 -12.23 -3.03
CA ALA A 57 -10.37 -10.94 -2.66
C ALA A 57 -10.93 -9.79 -3.52
N ARG A 58 -11.06 -10.02 -4.84
CA ARG A 58 -11.66 -9.07 -5.78
C ARG A 58 -13.12 -8.79 -5.48
N SER A 59 -13.91 -9.83 -5.23
CA SER A 59 -15.32 -9.69 -4.87
C SER A 59 -15.46 -8.85 -3.61
N GLY A 60 -14.65 -9.14 -2.58
CA GLY A 60 -14.61 -8.37 -1.34
C GLY A 60 -14.30 -6.89 -1.58
N TRP A 61 -13.30 -6.58 -2.42
CA TRP A 61 -13.03 -5.20 -2.82
C TRP A 61 -14.19 -4.56 -3.58
N LEU A 62 -14.76 -5.25 -4.58
CA LEU A 62 -15.86 -4.72 -5.39
C LEU A 62 -17.11 -4.39 -4.56
N PHE A 63 -17.45 -5.20 -3.55
CA PHE A 63 -18.55 -4.88 -2.63
C PHE A 63 -18.31 -3.61 -1.81
N SER A 64 -17.05 -3.20 -1.61
CA SER A 64 -16.71 -1.97 -0.90
C SER A 64 -16.80 -0.70 -1.76
N LEU A 65 -17.03 -0.86 -3.07
CA LEU A 65 -17.11 0.22 -4.06
C LEU A 65 -18.56 0.61 -4.37
N GLY A 66 -18.73 1.74 -5.05
CA GLY A 66 -20.01 2.21 -5.59
C GLY A 66 -20.78 3.16 -4.68
N LEU A 67 -21.97 3.58 -5.14
CA LEU A 67 -22.84 4.53 -4.43
C LEU A 67 -23.54 3.92 -3.21
N LYS A 68 -23.69 2.59 -3.19
CA LYS A 68 -24.27 1.83 -2.08
C LYS A 68 -23.44 0.57 -1.80
N PRO A 69 -22.27 0.73 -1.14
CA PRO A 69 -21.41 -0.39 -0.77
C PRO A 69 -22.11 -1.37 0.18
N ASP A 70 -21.72 -2.64 0.10
CA ASP A 70 -22.14 -3.71 1.00
C ASP A 70 -20.93 -4.20 1.80
N TYR A 71 -20.66 -3.52 2.92
CA TYR A 71 -19.47 -3.77 3.72
C TYR A 71 -19.50 -5.12 4.45
N ASP A 72 -20.69 -5.65 4.73
CA ASP A 72 -20.84 -6.99 5.31
C ASP A 72 -20.38 -8.06 4.31
N LYS A 73 -20.82 -7.96 3.04
CA LYS A 73 -20.31 -8.85 1.98
C LYS A 73 -18.84 -8.62 1.68
N SER A 74 -18.37 -7.37 1.75
CA SER A 74 -16.95 -7.05 1.59
C SER A 74 -16.10 -7.78 2.64
N HIS A 75 -16.46 -7.65 3.91
CA HIS A 75 -15.84 -8.36 5.03
C HIS A 75 -15.85 -9.87 4.83
N TYR A 76 -17.02 -10.44 4.47
CA TYR A 76 -17.19 -11.87 4.25
C TYR A 76 -16.21 -12.41 3.20
N TRP A 77 -16.16 -11.80 2.02
CA TRP A 77 -15.32 -12.28 0.92
C TRP A 77 -13.84 -12.04 1.14
N LEU A 78 -13.46 -10.93 1.77
CA LEU A 78 -12.06 -10.70 2.13
C LEU A 78 -11.56 -11.71 3.17
N ASN A 79 -12.37 -12.05 4.19
CA ASN A 79 -12.02 -13.10 5.14
C ASN A 79 -11.88 -14.46 4.45
N LYS A 80 -12.84 -14.81 3.59
CA LYS A 80 -12.75 -16.05 2.79
C LYS A 80 -11.48 -16.11 1.94
N ALA A 81 -11.08 -15.00 1.35
CA ALA A 81 -9.85 -14.91 0.59
C ALA A 81 -8.61 -15.17 1.45
N ILE A 82 -8.53 -14.58 2.66
CA ILE A 82 -7.45 -14.83 3.62
C ILE A 82 -7.41 -16.30 4.04
N GLU A 83 -8.57 -16.89 4.38
CA GLU A 83 -8.70 -18.31 4.73
C GLU A 83 -8.19 -19.24 3.61
N ASN A 84 -8.28 -18.79 2.35
CA ASN A 84 -7.80 -19.51 1.17
C ASN A 84 -6.41 -19.06 0.71
N GLY A 85 -5.64 -18.39 1.59
CA GLY A 85 -4.24 -18.04 1.35
C GLY A 85 -4.01 -16.84 0.43
N ASN A 86 -5.04 -16.05 0.10
CA ASN A 86 -4.86 -14.83 -0.69
C ASN A 86 -4.33 -13.69 0.19
N THR A 87 -3.05 -13.38 0.04
CA THR A 87 -2.39 -12.37 0.87
C THR A 87 -2.75 -10.93 0.47
N THR A 88 -3.26 -10.71 -0.74
CA THR A 88 -3.74 -9.40 -1.21
C THR A 88 -4.99 -8.93 -0.45
N ALA A 89 -5.77 -9.86 0.10
CA ALA A 89 -6.94 -9.52 0.91
C ALA A 89 -6.57 -8.77 2.20
N PHE A 90 -5.39 -9.01 2.79
CA PHE A 90 -4.88 -8.21 3.91
C PHE A 90 -4.70 -6.74 3.52
N TYR A 91 -4.15 -6.47 2.34
CA TYR A 91 -4.01 -5.12 1.82
C TYR A 91 -5.38 -4.43 1.66
N PHE A 92 -6.39 -5.12 1.09
CA PHE A 92 -7.72 -4.53 0.96
C PHE A 92 -8.35 -4.22 2.31
N TYR A 93 -8.22 -5.12 3.28
CA TYR A 93 -8.66 -4.87 4.65
C TYR A 93 -8.04 -3.61 5.25
N ALA A 94 -6.73 -3.46 5.09
CA ALA A 94 -6.02 -2.32 5.60
C ALA A 94 -6.51 -1.00 4.96
N LYS A 95 -6.72 -0.97 3.63
CA LYS A 95 -7.29 0.22 2.96
C LYS A 95 -8.68 0.57 3.47
N LEU A 96 -9.54 -0.43 3.70
CA LEU A 96 -10.90 -0.18 4.17
C LEU A 96 -10.93 0.39 5.60
N TYR A 97 -10.00 -0.03 6.48
CA TYR A 97 -9.84 0.59 7.79
C TYR A 97 -9.20 1.99 7.74
N GLU A 98 -8.24 2.21 6.84
CA GLU A 98 -7.62 3.53 6.63
C GLU A 98 -8.66 4.56 6.15
N GLU A 99 -9.58 4.14 5.31
CA GLU A 99 -10.63 4.98 4.73
C GLU A 99 -11.86 5.13 5.64
N GLY A 100 -11.99 4.32 6.70
CA GLY A 100 -13.18 4.33 7.56
C GLY A 100 -14.41 3.77 6.84
N LYS A 101 -14.21 2.71 6.05
CA LYS A 101 -15.28 2.01 5.33
C LYS A 101 -15.88 0.87 6.16
N PHE A 102 -15.15 0.39 7.16
CA PHE A 102 -15.61 -0.61 8.14
C PHE A 102 -15.97 0.02 9.50
N GLY A 103 -16.60 1.19 9.47
CA GLY A 103 -16.87 2.03 10.64
C GLY A 103 -15.97 3.26 10.65
N GLU A 104 -15.42 3.64 11.80
CA GLU A 104 -14.51 4.78 11.88
C GLU A 104 -13.13 4.46 11.29
N LYS A 105 -12.42 5.51 10.83
CA LYS A 105 -11.03 5.39 10.41
C LYS A 105 -10.19 4.81 11.54
N ASN A 106 -9.43 3.76 11.23
CA ASN A 106 -8.58 3.10 12.21
C ASN A 106 -7.19 2.81 11.61
N PRO A 107 -6.28 3.81 11.62
CA PRO A 107 -4.92 3.65 11.11
C PRO A 107 -4.14 2.52 11.79
N LYS A 108 -4.37 2.28 13.09
CA LYS A 108 -3.71 1.20 13.82
C LYS A 108 -4.15 -0.17 13.30
N LYS A 109 -5.45 -0.41 13.14
CA LYS A 109 -5.95 -1.64 12.52
C LYS A 109 -5.46 -1.78 11.08
N ALA A 110 -5.45 -0.68 10.32
CA ALA A 110 -4.91 -0.71 8.96
C ALA A 110 -3.44 -1.18 8.95
N PHE A 111 -2.61 -0.64 9.85
CA PHE A 111 -1.23 -1.08 10.04
C PHE A 111 -1.15 -2.57 10.42
N ASP A 112 -1.96 -3.03 11.38
CA ASP A 112 -1.97 -4.43 11.81
C ASP A 112 -2.29 -5.38 10.64
N TYR A 113 -3.18 -5.00 9.72
CA TYR A 113 -3.49 -5.78 8.51
C TYR A 113 -2.38 -5.69 7.45
N TYR A 114 -1.77 -4.52 7.23
CA TYR A 114 -0.60 -4.42 6.35
C TYR A 114 0.56 -5.29 6.85
N GLN A 115 0.81 -5.30 8.16
CA GLN A 115 1.85 -6.14 8.76
C GLN A 115 1.56 -7.63 8.53
N GLN A 116 0.34 -8.09 8.78
CA GLN A 116 -0.04 -9.48 8.48
C GLN A 116 0.16 -9.84 6.99
N GLY A 117 -0.20 -8.94 6.07
CA GLY A 117 0.06 -9.15 4.64
C GLY A 117 1.55 -9.25 4.33
N ALA A 118 2.37 -8.37 4.93
CA ALA A 118 3.82 -8.36 4.78
C ALA A 118 4.46 -9.65 5.32
N ASP A 119 4.03 -10.11 6.49
CA ASP A 119 4.50 -11.35 7.12
C ASP A 119 4.15 -12.59 6.28
N ASN A 120 3.10 -12.49 5.46
CA ASN A 120 2.71 -13.52 4.48
C ASN A 120 3.32 -13.28 3.09
N GLY A 121 4.35 -12.43 2.97
CA GLY A 121 5.10 -12.21 1.72
C GLY A 121 4.40 -11.32 0.68
N ASN A 122 3.36 -10.58 1.06
CA ASN A 122 2.73 -9.64 0.13
C ASN A 122 3.59 -8.38 -0.04
N LEU A 123 4.27 -8.27 -1.18
CA LEU A 123 5.18 -7.15 -1.49
C LEU A 123 4.50 -5.78 -1.45
N THR A 124 3.21 -5.70 -1.80
CA THR A 124 2.46 -4.45 -1.71
C THR A 124 2.21 -4.08 -0.25
N ALA A 125 1.81 -5.02 0.59
CA ALA A 125 1.65 -4.79 2.02
C ALA A 125 2.97 -4.38 2.68
N MET A 126 4.11 -5.00 2.30
CA MET A 126 5.45 -4.57 2.77
C MET A 126 5.74 -3.11 2.43
N TYR A 127 5.37 -2.64 1.23
CA TYR A 127 5.51 -1.22 0.88
C TYR A 127 4.71 -0.31 1.81
N PHE A 128 3.47 -0.69 2.17
CA PHE A 128 2.65 0.10 3.08
C PHE A 128 3.13 0.03 4.54
N VAL A 129 3.71 -1.09 4.99
CA VAL A 129 4.39 -1.18 6.28
C VAL A 129 5.59 -0.24 6.32
N TYR A 130 6.39 -0.20 5.26
CA TYR A 130 7.48 0.76 5.12
C TYR A 130 6.98 2.21 5.24
N GLU A 131 5.92 2.58 4.53
CA GLU A 131 5.34 3.93 4.63
C GLU A 131 4.81 4.23 6.04
N ALA A 132 4.20 3.24 6.69
CA ALA A 132 3.66 3.39 8.03
C ALA A 132 4.75 3.70 9.06
N TYR A 133 5.86 2.97 9.04
CA TYR A 133 7.01 3.28 9.90
C TYR A 133 7.70 4.60 9.54
N ARG A 134 7.76 4.95 8.25
CA ARG A 134 8.35 6.23 7.80
C ARG A 134 7.55 7.43 8.28
N ASP A 135 6.22 7.37 8.16
CA ASP A 135 5.33 8.53 8.35
C ASP A 135 4.56 8.49 9.69
N GLY A 136 4.68 7.41 10.46
CA GLY A 136 3.94 7.22 11.72
C GLY A 136 2.46 6.89 11.54
N LYS A 137 2.09 6.17 10.47
CA LYS A 137 0.67 5.85 10.18
C LYS A 137 0.21 4.62 10.94
N GLY A 138 -0.48 4.83 12.05
CA GLY A 138 -1.01 3.72 12.88
C GLY A 138 0.04 2.99 13.72
N VAL A 139 1.30 3.41 13.61
CA VAL A 139 2.45 2.95 14.38
C VAL A 139 3.37 4.15 14.65
N ALA A 140 4.21 4.09 15.67
CA ALA A 140 5.21 5.14 15.89
C ALA A 140 6.21 5.20 14.72
N MET A 141 6.68 6.40 14.39
CA MET A 141 7.74 6.57 13.41
C MET A 141 9.00 5.81 13.86
N ASP A 142 9.58 5.05 12.94
CA ASP A 142 10.79 4.26 13.17
C ASP A 142 11.56 4.14 11.85
N GLU A 143 12.55 5.01 11.65
CA GLU A 143 13.33 5.04 10.42
C GLU A 143 14.16 3.77 10.22
N GLN A 144 14.62 3.14 11.31
CA GLN A 144 15.39 1.90 11.23
C GLN A 144 14.51 0.77 10.71
N LYS A 145 13.33 0.56 11.32
CA LYS A 145 12.38 -0.47 10.85
C LYS A 145 11.89 -0.20 9.44
N ALA A 146 11.64 1.05 9.08
CA ALA A 146 11.30 1.39 7.70
C ALA A 146 12.40 0.93 6.73
N GLU A 147 13.67 1.21 7.03
CA GLU A 147 14.78 0.79 6.18
C GLU A 147 14.93 -0.74 6.12
N GLU A 148 14.74 -1.45 7.24
CA GLU A 148 14.73 -2.92 7.29
C GLU A 148 13.66 -3.50 6.37
N VAL A 149 12.40 -3.07 6.51
CA VAL A 149 11.27 -3.53 5.67
C VAL A 149 11.50 -3.21 4.19
N LEU A 150 12.03 -2.03 3.89
CA LEU A 150 12.35 -1.62 2.52
C LEU A 150 13.41 -2.54 1.89
N ASN A 151 14.43 -2.94 2.67
CA ASN A 151 15.47 -3.85 2.23
C ASN A 151 14.93 -5.26 1.98
N GLU A 152 14.10 -5.78 2.88
CA GLU A 152 13.45 -7.08 2.73
C GLU A 152 12.53 -7.12 1.51
N CYS A 153 11.70 -6.10 1.34
CA CYS A 153 10.79 -5.98 0.19
C CYS A 153 11.55 -5.97 -1.15
N ALA A 154 12.64 -5.21 -1.25
CA ALA A 154 13.48 -5.18 -2.45
C ALA A 154 14.16 -6.54 -2.70
N LYS A 155 14.66 -7.20 -1.65
CA LYS A 155 15.28 -8.53 -1.75
C LYS A 155 14.29 -9.60 -2.21
N ALA A 156 13.02 -9.48 -1.80
CA ALA A 156 11.94 -10.34 -2.22
C ALA A 156 11.40 -10.04 -3.64
N GLY A 157 12.03 -9.11 -4.37
CA GLY A 157 11.66 -8.77 -5.76
C GLY A 157 10.62 -7.66 -5.90
N GLY A 158 10.33 -6.91 -4.82
CA GLY A 158 9.41 -5.77 -4.87
C GLY A 158 9.96 -4.63 -5.71
N GLU A 159 9.48 -4.48 -6.94
CA GLU A 159 9.91 -3.44 -7.89
C GLU A 159 9.85 -2.03 -7.29
N LEU A 160 8.74 -1.69 -6.62
CA LEU A 160 8.55 -0.38 -5.98
C LEU A 160 9.57 -0.10 -4.89
N CYS A 161 9.86 -1.11 -4.06
CA CYS A 161 10.85 -1.01 -3.00
C CYS A 161 12.27 -0.84 -3.57
N THR A 162 12.60 -1.55 -4.63
CA THR A 162 13.89 -1.42 -5.35
C THR A 162 14.07 -0.01 -5.92
N ILE A 163 13.08 0.47 -6.68
CA ILE A 163 13.08 1.83 -7.25
C ILE A 163 13.23 2.89 -6.17
N LEU A 164 12.53 2.71 -5.03
CA LEU A 164 12.56 3.66 -3.94
C LEU A 164 13.94 3.73 -3.27
N LYS A 165 14.60 2.58 -3.07
CA LYS A 165 15.98 2.54 -2.56
C LYS A 165 16.95 3.28 -3.45
N GLU A 166 16.89 3.03 -4.76
CA GLU A 166 17.74 3.71 -5.74
C GLU A 166 17.51 5.22 -5.74
N THR A 167 16.25 5.63 -5.70
CA THR A 167 15.87 7.05 -5.66
C THR A 167 16.42 7.74 -4.41
N ARG A 168 16.26 7.13 -3.23
CA ARG A 168 16.79 7.67 -1.97
C ARG A 168 18.32 7.77 -1.99
N ALA A 169 19.01 6.77 -2.55
CA ALA A 169 20.47 6.79 -2.68
C ALA A 169 20.95 7.93 -3.60
N ASN A 170 20.27 8.13 -4.73
CA ASN A 170 20.58 9.20 -5.68
C ASN A 170 20.35 10.59 -5.08
N LEU A 171 19.26 10.78 -4.32
CA LEU A 171 18.99 12.04 -3.62
C LEU A 171 20.03 12.37 -2.54
N LYS A 172 20.52 11.36 -1.81
CA LYS A 172 21.61 11.56 -0.83
C LYS A 172 22.91 12.00 -1.52
N ARG A 173 23.22 11.41 -2.69
CA ARG A 173 24.40 11.77 -3.49
C ARG A 173 24.32 13.19 -4.05
N SER A 174 23.17 13.58 -4.62
CA SER A 174 23.01 14.93 -5.18
C SER A 174 23.11 16.02 -4.11
N ARG A 175 22.53 15.80 -2.93
CA ARG A 175 22.65 16.73 -1.78
C ARG A 175 24.08 16.89 -1.28
N LYS A 176 24.91 15.86 -1.40
CA LYS A 176 26.33 15.92 -1.03
C LYS A 176 27.19 16.65 -2.06
N GLN A 177 26.76 16.68 -3.32
CA GLN A 177 27.44 17.40 -4.40
C GLN A 177 27.05 18.88 -4.48
N SER A 178 25.92 19.26 -3.87
CA SER A 178 25.41 20.64 -3.81
C SER A 178 25.82 21.43 -2.57
N ASN A 179 26.56 20.80 -1.64
CA ASN A 179 27.05 21.39 -0.39
C ASN A 179 28.59 21.43 -0.41
#